data_AF-A0A8D1IAY3-F1
#
_entry.id   AF-A0A8D1IAY3-F1
#
_cell.length_a   1.000
_cell.length_b   1.000
_cell.length_c   1.000
_cell.angle_alpha   90.00
_cell.angle_beta   90.00
_cell.angle_gamma   90.00
#
_symmetry.space_group_name_H-M   'P 1'
#
loop_
_entity.id
_entity.type
_entity.pdbx_description
1 polymer ?
#
loop_
_entity_poly.entity_id
_entity_poly.type
_entity_poly.pdbx_seq_one_letter_code
_entity_poly.pdbx_strand_id
1 'polypeptide(L)'
;MATEQGVHISKVAESGPGLAFIAYPRAVTLMPVAPLWAALFFFMLLLLGLDSQFVGVEGFITGLLDLLPASYYFRFQREVSVALCCALCFVIDLSMVTDGGMYVFQLFDYYSASGTTLLWQAFWECVVVAWVYGADRFMDDVACMIGYRPCPWMKWCWSFFTPLVCMGIFIFNVVYYEPLVYNNTYVYPWWGEAVGWGFALSSMLCVPLHLLGCLLRAKGTVAERWQHLTQPIWGLHHLEYRAQDSDVRGLTTLTPVSESSKVVVVESVM
;
A
#
# COMPACT_ATOMS: atom_id res chain seq x y z
N MET A 1 -5.18 -6.51 35.82
CA MET A 1 -6.10 -7.63 35.46
C MET A 1 -5.56 -8.98 35.88
N ALA A 2 -4.39 -9.45 35.39
CA ALA A 2 -3.80 -10.73 35.80
C ALA A 2 -3.59 -10.86 37.33
N THR A 3 -3.04 -9.82 37.96
CA THR A 3 -2.84 -9.78 39.43
C THR A 3 -4.14 -9.76 40.22
N GLU A 4 -5.13 -8.97 39.76
CA GLU A 4 -6.43 -8.81 40.42
C GLU A 4 -7.36 -10.02 40.26
N GLN A 5 -7.24 -10.75 39.15
CA GLN A 5 -8.09 -11.91 38.83
C GLN A 5 -7.41 -13.26 39.10
N GLY A 6 -6.14 -13.26 39.53
CA GLY A 6 -5.38 -14.47 39.80
C GLY A 6 -5.20 -15.39 38.58
N VAL A 7 -5.28 -14.86 37.36
CA VAL A 7 -5.14 -15.62 36.10
C VAL A 7 -3.82 -15.32 35.42
N HIS A 8 -3.21 -16.36 34.84
CA HIS A 8 -1.98 -16.25 34.07
C HIS A 8 -2.17 -15.32 32.86
N ILE A 9 -1.16 -14.50 32.56
CA ILE A 9 -1.23 -13.46 31.51
C ILE A 9 -1.60 -14.01 30.13
N SER A 10 -1.19 -15.25 29.83
CA SER A 10 -1.52 -15.92 28.56
C SER A 10 -3.01 -16.21 28.35
N LYS A 11 -3.82 -16.22 29.42
CA LYS A 11 -5.29 -16.36 29.32
C LYS A 11 -6.02 -15.02 29.12
N VAL A 12 -5.31 -13.91 29.28
CA VAL A 12 -5.87 -12.55 29.17
C VAL A 12 -5.38 -11.86 27.91
N ALA A 13 -4.24 -12.29 27.35
CA ALA A 13 -3.62 -11.75 26.15
C ALA A 13 -3.84 -12.68 24.94
N GLU A 14 -5.08 -12.81 24.48
CA GLU A 14 -5.34 -13.33 23.14
C GLU A 14 -5.21 -12.18 22.13
N SER A 15 -4.46 -12.39 21.04
CA SER A 15 -4.27 -11.39 19.99
C SER A 15 -5.55 -11.16 19.17
N GLY A 16 -5.64 -10.00 18.51
CA GLY A 16 -6.77 -9.62 17.67
C GLY A 16 -7.88 -8.87 18.40
N PRO A 17 -9.11 -8.82 17.85
CA PRO A 17 -10.18 -7.99 18.37
C PRO A 17 -10.62 -8.36 19.80
N GLY A 18 -10.43 -9.62 20.23
CA GLY A 18 -10.71 -10.06 21.60
C GLY A 18 -9.96 -9.27 22.68
N LEU A 19 -8.72 -8.83 22.38
CA LEU A 19 -7.94 -8.02 23.31
C LEU A 19 -8.63 -6.66 23.58
N ALA A 20 -9.03 -5.98 22.52
CA ALA A 20 -9.62 -4.65 22.58
C ALA A 20 -11.08 -4.66 23.06
N PHE A 21 -11.85 -5.70 22.73
CA PHE A 21 -13.29 -5.75 23.02
C PHE A 21 -13.67 -6.64 24.22
N ILE A 22 -12.76 -7.46 24.75
CA ILE A 22 -13.03 -8.32 25.92
C ILE A 22 -12.08 -8.01 27.07
N ALA A 23 -10.76 -8.15 26.83
CA ALA A 23 -9.77 -7.99 27.89
C ALA A 23 -9.68 -6.53 28.38
N TYR A 24 -9.64 -5.57 27.45
CA TYR A 24 -9.51 -4.16 27.80
C TYR A 24 -10.73 -3.59 28.55
N PRO A 25 -11.99 -3.78 28.11
CA PRO A 25 -13.15 -3.32 28.86
C PRO A 25 -13.22 -3.97 30.24
N ARG A 26 -12.84 -5.25 30.35
CA ARG A 26 -12.75 -5.94 31.64
C ARG A 26 -11.72 -5.30 32.57
N ALA A 27 -10.58 -4.83 32.06
CA ALA A 27 -9.62 -4.06 32.85
C ALA A 27 -10.17 -2.67 33.23
N VAL A 28 -10.84 -1.98 32.32
CA VAL A 28 -11.44 -0.64 32.56
C VAL A 28 -12.49 -0.67 33.67
N THR A 29 -13.29 -1.74 33.77
CA THR A 29 -14.27 -1.88 34.86
C THR A 29 -13.67 -1.93 36.27
N LEU A 30 -12.37 -2.21 36.39
CA LEU A 30 -11.65 -2.22 37.66
C LEU A 30 -11.09 -0.84 38.05
N MET A 31 -11.15 0.15 37.15
CA MET A 31 -10.64 1.50 37.39
C MET A 31 -11.70 2.41 38.03
N PRO A 32 -11.30 3.38 38.87
CA PRO A 32 -12.21 4.42 39.32
C PRO A 32 -12.69 5.26 38.13
N VAL A 33 -13.97 5.66 38.14
CA VAL A 33 -14.60 6.41 37.03
C VAL A 33 -14.58 5.62 35.70
N ALA A 34 -14.82 4.30 35.76
CA ALA A 34 -14.83 3.40 34.60
C ALA A 34 -15.61 3.91 33.35
N PRO A 35 -16.77 4.58 33.47
CA PRO A 35 -17.49 5.09 32.29
C PRO A 35 -16.70 6.10 31.46
N LEU A 36 -15.89 6.95 32.11
CA LEU A 36 -15.06 7.95 31.43
C LEU A 36 -13.97 7.26 30.60
N TRP A 37 -13.26 6.30 31.20
CA TRP A 37 -12.19 5.55 30.55
C TRP A 37 -12.71 4.70 29.40
N ALA A 38 -13.88 4.08 29.55
CA ALA A 38 -14.52 3.32 28.48
C ALA A 38 -14.86 4.23 27.28
N ALA A 39 -15.45 5.40 27.52
CA ALA A 39 -15.77 6.35 26.46
C ALA A 39 -14.52 6.83 25.72
N LEU A 40 -13.46 7.22 26.44
CA LEU A 40 -12.19 7.65 25.83
C LEU A 40 -11.53 6.53 25.02
N PHE A 41 -11.55 5.29 25.52
CA PHE A 41 -10.97 4.15 24.83
C PHE A 41 -11.69 3.81 23.53
N PHE A 42 -13.03 3.72 23.54
CA PHE A 42 -13.78 3.43 22.32
C PHE A 42 -13.77 4.61 21.34
N PHE A 43 -13.72 5.85 21.83
CA PHE A 43 -13.53 7.02 20.96
C PHE A 43 -12.16 7.00 20.29
N MET A 44 -11.10 6.63 21.01
CA MET A 44 -9.78 6.43 20.43
C MET A 44 -9.79 5.33 19.36
N LEU A 45 -10.39 4.16 19.64
CA LEU A 45 -10.50 3.08 18.65
C LEU A 45 -11.27 3.52 17.39
N LEU A 46 -12.33 4.31 17.56
CA LEU A 46 -13.09 4.88 16.45
C LEU A 46 -12.20 5.80 15.61
N LEU A 47 -11.48 6.74 16.21
CA LEU A 47 -10.60 7.64 15.48
C LEU A 47 -9.47 6.90 14.74
N LEU A 48 -8.87 5.88 15.35
CA LEU A 48 -7.83 5.06 14.73
C LEU A 48 -8.33 4.32 13.49
N GLY A 49 -9.54 3.75 13.58
CA GLY A 49 -10.18 3.11 12.42
C GLY A 49 -10.56 4.12 11.33
N LEU A 50 -11.08 5.28 11.72
CA LEU A 50 -11.60 6.30 10.81
C LEU A 50 -10.49 6.90 9.93
N ASP A 51 -9.35 7.28 10.52
CA ASP A 51 -8.20 7.81 9.78
C ASP A 51 -7.66 6.81 8.75
N SER A 52 -7.51 5.54 9.18
CA SER A 52 -7.05 4.46 8.31
C SER A 52 -8.00 4.21 7.12
N GLN A 53 -9.32 4.28 7.36
CA GLN A 53 -10.33 4.12 6.31
C GLN A 53 -10.32 5.27 5.31
N PHE A 54 -10.12 6.51 5.78
CA PHE A 54 -10.01 7.66 4.88
C PHE A 54 -8.83 7.52 3.93
N VAL A 55 -7.65 7.17 4.43
CA VAL A 55 -6.46 6.98 3.58
C VAL A 55 -6.68 5.86 2.57
N GLY A 56 -7.33 4.75 2.99
CA GLY A 56 -7.62 3.63 2.10
C GLY A 56 -8.57 4.00 0.95
N VAL A 57 -9.70 4.63 1.26
CA VAL A 57 -10.68 5.06 0.23
C VAL A 57 -10.09 6.15 -0.66
N GLU A 58 -9.40 7.14 -0.09
CA GLU A 58 -8.77 8.22 -0.85
C GLU A 58 -7.72 7.70 -1.84
N GLY A 59 -6.86 6.78 -1.40
CA GLY A 59 -5.85 6.16 -2.26
C GLY A 59 -6.48 5.35 -3.40
N PHE A 60 -7.52 4.56 -3.10
CA PHE A 60 -8.23 3.79 -4.12
C PHE A 60 -8.92 4.69 -5.15
N ILE A 61 -9.66 5.71 -4.70
CA ILE A 61 -10.37 6.63 -5.59
C ILE A 61 -9.40 7.44 -6.44
N THR A 62 -8.31 7.92 -5.85
CA THR A 62 -7.27 8.65 -6.60
C THR A 62 -6.69 7.76 -7.70
N GLY A 63 -6.30 6.53 -7.38
CA GLY A 63 -5.79 5.59 -8.38
C GLY A 63 -6.80 5.25 -9.47
N LEU A 64 -8.10 5.14 -9.13
CA LEU A 64 -9.16 4.92 -10.12
C LEU A 64 -9.34 6.12 -11.06
N LEU A 65 -9.33 7.34 -10.51
CA LEU A 65 -9.51 8.57 -11.29
C LEU A 65 -8.30 8.87 -12.18
N ASP A 66 -7.08 8.54 -11.73
CA ASP A 66 -5.85 8.71 -12.52
C ASP A 66 -5.80 7.80 -13.75
N LEU A 67 -6.52 6.67 -13.73
CA LEU A 67 -6.64 5.78 -14.88
C LEU A 67 -7.68 6.25 -15.91
N LEU A 68 -8.58 7.18 -15.55
CA LEU A 68 -9.62 7.66 -16.45
C LEU A 68 -9.05 8.67 -17.46
N PRO A 69 -9.27 8.48 -18.78
CA PRO A 69 -8.76 9.40 -19.79
C PRO A 69 -9.44 10.77 -19.70
N ALA A 70 -8.71 11.83 -20.06
CA ALA A 70 -9.14 13.23 -20.01
C ALA A 70 -10.48 13.52 -20.73
N SER A 71 -10.89 12.65 -21.65
CA SER A 71 -12.16 12.75 -22.38
C SER A 71 -13.41 12.48 -21.53
N TYR A 72 -13.28 11.86 -20.35
CA TYR A 72 -14.41 11.48 -19.49
C TYR A 72 -14.60 12.41 -18.28
N TYR A 73 -13.97 13.60 -18.27
CA TYR A 73 -14.09 14.54 -17.16
C TYR A 73 -15.52 15.08 -17.02
N PHE A 74 -16.22 14.62 -15.98
CA PHE A 74 -17.48 15.20 -15.52
C PHE A 74 -17.28 15.96 -14.21
N ARG A 75 -18.05 17.05 -14.01
CA ARG A 75 -17.90 17.99 -12.88
C ARG A 75 -17.97 17.32 -11.48
N PHE A 76 -18.71 16.22 -11.35
CA PHE A 76 -18.92 15.50 -10.08
C PHE A 76 -18.34 14.07 -10.10
N GLN A 77 -17.40 13.77 -11.00
CA GLN A 77 -16.86 12.41 -11.17
C GLN A 77 -16.28 11.82 -9.87
N ARG A 78 -15.58 12.64 -9.07
CA ARG A 78 -14.97 12.22 -7.81
C ARG A 78 -16.03 11.91 -6.77
N GLU A 79 -16.99 12.81 -6.58
CA GLU A 79 -18.08 12.63 -5.61
C GLU A 79 -18.92 11.38 -5.93
N VAL A 80 -19.24 11.17 -7.22
CA VAL A 80 -19.97 9.98 -7.67
C VAL A 80 -19.15 8.71 -7.48
N SER A 81 -17.85 8.73 -7.78
CA SER A 81 -16.97 7.57 -7.61
C SER A 81 -16.82 7.18 -6.13
N VAL A 82 -16.66 8.17 -5.24
CA VAL A 82 -16.62 7.96 -3.79
C VAL A 82 -17.95 7.38 -3.31
N ALA A 83 -19.09 7.99 -3.69
CA ALA A 83 -20.40 7.54 -3.28
C ALA A 83 -20.68 6.10 -3.74
N LEU A 84 -20.31 5.75 -4.98
CA LEU A 84 -20.42 4.39 -5.51
C LEU A 84 -19.53 3.41 -4.75
N CYS A 85 -18.26 3.76 -4.52
CA CYS A 85 -17.33 2.93 -3.76
C CYS A 85 -17.85 2.67 -2.34
N CYS A 86 -18.25 3.71 -1.62
CA CYS A 86 -18.79 3.58 -0.27
C CYS A 86 -20.09 2.76 -0.25
N ALA A 87 -20.98 2.92 -1.24
CA ALA A 87 -22.20 2.12 -1.34
C ALA A 87 -21.90 0.64 -1.60
N LEU A 88 -20.93 0.33 -2.46
CA LEU A 88 -20.50 -1.05 -2.71
C LEU A 88 -19.85 -1.68 -1.48
N CYS A 89 -18.93 -0.96 -0.82
CA CYS A 89 -18.32 -1.42 0.43
C CYS A 89 -19.39 -1.66 1.50
N PHE A 90 -20.35 -0.74 1.68
CA PHE A 90 -21.44 -0.91 2.63
C PHE A 90 -22.25 -2.19 2.40
N VAL A 91 -22.57 -2.52 1.14
CA VAL A 91 -23.31 -3.76 0.81
C VAL A 91 -22.49 -5.01 1.14
N ILE A 92 -21.17 -4.98 0.91
CA ILE A 92 -20.28 -6.10 1.25
C ILE A 92 -20.15 -6.22 2.77
N ASP A 93 -19.95 -5.11 3.47
CA ASP A 93 -19.76 -5.05 4.92
C ASP A 93 -21.01 -5.47 5.70
N LEU A 94 -22.22 -5.36 5.11
CA LEU A 94 -23.44 -5.93 5.70
C LEU A 94 -23.30 -7.43 6.00
N SER A 95 -22.50 -8.18 5.22
CA SER A 95 -22.23 -9.59 5.50
C SER A 95 -21.52 -9.79 6.85
N MET A 96 -20.68 -8.84 7.27
CA MET A 96 -19.92 -8.87 8.52
C MET A 96 -20.73 -8.43 9.74
N VAL A 97 -21.93 -7.86 9.55
CA VAL A 97 -22.83 -7.41 10.64
C VAL A 97 -23.86 -8.50 11.02
N THR A 98 -23.88 -9.62 10.29
CA THR A 98 -24.75 -10.77 10.62
C THR A 98 -24.30 -11.52 11.87
N ASP A 99 -25.13 -12.42 12.41
CA ASP A 99 -24.78 -13.24 13.59
C ASP A 99 -23.51 -14.09 13.37
N GLY A 100 -23.23 -14.48 12.12
CA GLY A 100 -22.01 -15.17 11.71
C GLY A 100 -20.90 -14.24 11.20
N GLY A 101 -21.05 -12.93 11.37
CA GLY A 101 -20.21 -11.91 10.75
C GLY A 101 -18.73 -11.98 11.15
N MET A 102 -18.43 -12.43 12.37
CA MET A 102 -17.05 -12.63 12.83
C MET A 102 -16.30 -13.69 12.00
N TYR A 103 -16.99 -14.73 11.51
CA TYR A 103 -16.35 -15.72 10.62
C TYR A 103 -15.99 -15.11 9.27
N VAL A 104 -16.89 -14.31 8.72
CA VAL A 104 -16.64 -13.58 7.46
C VAL A 104 -15.50 -12.59 7.66
N PHE A 105 -15.54 -11.81 8.74
CA PHE A 105 -14.50 -10.85 9.11
C PHE A 105 -13.11 -11.51 9.18
N GLN A 106 -12.98 -12.63 9.89
CA GLN A 106 -11.69 -13.32 10.00
C GLN A 106 -11.21 -13.93 8.68
N LEU A 107 -12.13 -14.38 7.83
CA LEU A 107 -11.76 -14.87 6.50
C LEU A 107 -11.14 -13.73 5.66
N PHE A 108 -11.75 -12.54 5.69
CA PHE A 108 -11.21 -11.35 5.02
C PHE A 108 -9.89 -10.90 5.66
N ASP A 109 -9.81 -10.83 6.98
CA ASP A 109 -8.61 -10.41 7.70
C ASP A 109 -7.43 -11.35 7.40
N TYR A 110 -7.64 -12.66 7.47
CA TYR A 110 -6.59 -13.66 7.29
C TYR A 110 -6.14 -13.87 5.83
N TYR A 111 -7.05 -13.79 4.86
CA TYR A 111 -6.68 -14.06 3.45
C TYR A 111 -6.52 -12.81 2.58
N SER A 112 -7.29 -11.74 2.84
CA SER A 112 -7.24 -10.52 2.02
C SER A 112 -6.25 -9.51 2.58
N ALA A 113 -6.36 -9.18 3.88
CA ALA A 113 -5.59 -8.12 4.53
C ALA A 113 -4.30 -8.62 5.22
N SER A 114 -4.18 -9.93 5.44
CA SER A 114 -3.00 -10.53 6.08
C SER A 114 -1.75 -10.37 5.22
N GLY A 115 -0.60 -10.38 5.90
CA GLY A 115 0.69 -9.99 5.36
C GLY A 115 1.13 -10.74 4.09
N THR A 116 0.61 -11.93 3.76
CA THR A 116 1.06 -12.68 2.58
C THR A 116 0.80 -11.95 1.26
N THR A 117 -0.39 -11.38 1.07
CA THR A 117 -0.75 -10.62 -0.15
C THR A 117 0.01 -9.30 -0.22
N LEU A 118 0.10 -8.58 0.91
CA LEU A 118 0.81 -7.30 1.02
C LEU A 118 2.32 -7.45 0.83
N LEU A 119 2.93 -8.50 1.40
CA LEU A 119 4.37 -8.79 1.22
C LEU A 119 4.69 -9.14 -0.23
N TRP A 120 3.80 -9.89 -0.90
CA TRP A 120 3.94 -10.20 -2.32
C TRP A 120 3.87 -8.93 -3.18
N GLN A 121 2.92 -8.04 -2.90
CA GLN A 121 2.79 -6.76 -3.59
C GLN A 121 4.01 -5.86 -3.35
N ALA A 122 4.43 -5.70 -2.09
CA ALA A 122 5.59 -4.91 -1.70
C ALA A 122 6.90 -5.44 -2.33
N PHE A 123 7.03 -6.76 -2.47
CA PHE A 123 8.15 -7.37 -3.17
C PHE A 123 8.21 -6.91 -4.63
N TRP A 124 7.09 -7.02 -5.38
CA TRP A 124 7.05 -6.59 -6.77
C TRP A 124 7.27 -5.10 -6.94
N GLU A 125 6.72 -4.27 -6.05
CA GLU A 125 6.98 -2.83 -6.05
C GLU A 125 8.47 -2.51 -5.88
N CYS A 126 9.15 -3.16 -4.92
CA CYS A 126 10.59 -2.99 -4.73
C CYS A 126 11.39 -3.45 -5.96
N VAL A 127 11.02 -4.58 -6.56
CA VAL A 127 11.69 -5.10 -7.78
C VAL A 127 11.52 -4.14 -8.95
N VAL A 128 10.31 -3.63 -9.16
CA VAL A 128 10.02 -2.68 -10.25
C VAL A 128 10.79 -1.38 -10.04
N VAL A 129 10.76 -0.78 -8.84
CA VAL A 129 11.46 0.49 -8.58
C VAL A 129 12.98 0.33 -8.63
N ALA A 130 13.54 -0.70 -7.98
CA ALA A 130 14.99 -0.82 -7.84
C ALA A 130 15.68 -1.41 -9.08
N TRP A 131 15.07 -2.40 -9.74
CA TRP A 131 15.71 -3.17 -10.81
C TRP A 131 15.17 -2.85 -12.21
N VAL A 132 13.86 -2.62 -12.36
CA VAL A 132 13.26 -2.30 -13.67
C VAL A 132 13.44 -0.82 -14.01
N TYR A 133 12.98 0.07 -13.14
CA TYR A 133 13.15 1.51 -13.31
C TYR A 133 14.61 1.94 -13.07
N GLY A 134 15.25 1.33 -12.06
CA GLY A 134 16.65 1.51 -11.72
C GLY A 134 16.84 2.37 -10.48
N ALA A 135 17.47 1.81 -9.46
CA ALA A 135 17.62 2.46 -8.16
C ALA A 135 18.44 3.77 -8.22
N ASP A 136 19.40 3.90 -9.15
CA ASP A 136 20.13 5.15 -9.33
C ASP A 136 19.25 6.26 -9.90
N ARG A 137 18.37 5.93 -10.86
CA ARG A 137 17.41 6.89 -11.42
C ARG A 137 16.44 7.36 -10.35
N PHE A 138 15.93 6.44 -9.52
CA PHE A 138 15.06 6.78 -8.42
C PHE A 138 15.73 7.71 -7.40
N MET A 139 17.00 7.46 -7.07
CA MET A 139 17.77 8.33 -6.16
C MET A 139 18.02 9.73 -6.75
N ASP A 140 18.19 9.82 -8.07
CA ASP A 140 18.36 11.10 -8.77
C ASP A 140 17.01 11.86 -8.82
N ASP A 141 15.90 11.17 -9.05
CA ASP A 141 14.56 11.78 -9.00
C ASP A 141 14.23 12.31 -7.60
N VAL A 142 14.55 11.54 -6.55
CA VAL A 142 14.42 12.00 -5.16
C VAL A 142 15.31 13.22 -4.91
N ALA A 143 16.55 13.22 -5.44
CA ALA A 143 17.45 14.37 -5.31
C ALA A 143 16.91 15.63 -5.98
N CYS A 144 16.23 15.50 -7.13
CA CYS A 144 15.55 16.60 -7.78
C CYS A 144 14.36 17.13 -6.97
N MET A 145 13.64 16.27 -6.23
CA MET A 145 12.51 16.68 -5.40
C MET A 145 12.93 17.36 -4.09
N ILE A 146 13.95 16.83 -3.40
CA ILE A 146 14.35 17.32 -2.07
C ILE A 146 15.57 18.26 -2.10
N GLY A 147 16.24 18.37 -3.25
CA GLY A 147 17.42 19.24 -3.46
C GLY A 147 18.76 18.64 -3.03
N TYR A 148 18.81 17.39 -2.55
CA TYR A 148 20.04 16.69 -2.19
C TYR A 148 19.91 15.18 -2.41
N ARG A 149 21.02 14.51 -2.72
CA ARG A 149 21.01 13.05 -2.95
C ARG A 149 20.96 12.30 -1.62
N PRO A 150 19.97 11.40 -1.39
CA PRO A 150 19.90 10.63 -0.15
C PRO A 150 21.11 9.72 0.05
N CYS A 151 21.34 9.29 1.29
CA CYS A 151 22.45 8.40 1.63
C CYS A 151 22.40 7.09 0.80
N PRO A 152 23.55 6.61 0.28
CA PRO A 152 23.60 5.36 -0.49
C PRO A 152 23.07 4.13 0.28
N TRP A 153 23.08 4.16 1.61
CA TRP A 153 22.46 3.11 2.43
C TRP A 153 20.98 2.90 2.12
N MET A 154 20.23 3.98 1.85
CA MET A 154 18.81 3.90 1.50
C MET A 154 18.60 3.09 0.21
N LYS A 155 19.51 3.26 -0.77
CA LYS A 155 19.53 2.48 -2.02
C LYS A 155 19.69 0.99 -1.74
N TRP A 156 20.62 0.60 -0.86
CA TRP A 156 20.82 -0.80 -0.48
C TRP A 156 19.61 -1.38 0.24
N CYS A 157 18.96 -0.59 1.11
CA CYS A 157 17.74 -0.99 1.78
C CYS A 157 16.64 -1.36 0.77
N TRP A 158 16.33 -0.46 -0.17
CA TRP A 158 15.26 -0.70 -1.16
C TRP A 158 15.63 -1.75 -2.22
N SER A 159 16.90 -1.83 -2.62
CA SER A 159 17.33 -2.73 -3.69
C SER A 159 17.52 -4.17 -3.24
N PHE A 160 17.90 -4.38 -1.97
CA PHE A 160 18.31 -5.71 -1.48
C PHE A 160 17.63 -6.12 -0.18
N PHE A 161 17.69 -5.29 0.87
CA PHE A 161 17.19 -5.71 2.18
C PHE A 161 15.67 -5.87 2.21
N THR A 162 14.92 -4.87 1.76
CA THR A 162 13.45 -4.92 1.74
C THR A 162 12.93 -6.09 0.91
N PRO A 163 13.30 -6.29 -0.36
CA PRO A 163 12.79 -7.41 -1.13
C PRO A 163 13.21 -8.77 -0.56
N LEU A 164 14.41 -8.89 0.02
CA LEU A 164 14.86 -10.12 0.66
C LEU A 164 14.06 -10.45 1.92
N VAL A 165 13.79 -9.45 2.77
CA VAL A 165 12.97 -9.63 3.98
C VAL A 165 11.52 -9.94 3.60
N CYS A 166 10.93 -9.22 2.64
CA CYS A 166 9.59 -9.48 2.15
C CYS A 166 9.45 -10.90 1.60
N MET A 167 10.37 -11.32 0.73
CA MET A 167 10.36 -12.67 0.16
C MET A 167 10.64 -13.75 1.21
N GLY A 168 11.55 -13.49 2.15
CA GLY A 168 11.83 -14.41 3.26
C GLY A 168 10.60 -14.65 4.12
N ILE A 169 9.95 -13.59 4.60
CA ILE A 169 8.74 -13.70 5.42
C ILE A 169 7.59 -14.34 4.62
N PHE A 170 7.48 -14.04 3.33
CA PHE A 170 6.49 -14.67 2.46
C PHE A 170 6.71 -16.19 2.36
N ILE A 171 7.94 -16.64 2.09
CA ILE A 171 8.28 -18.07 2.04
C ILE A 171 8.00 -18.75 3.39
N PHE A 172 8.37 -18.12 4.51
CA PHE A 172 8.08 -18.66 5.83
C PHE A 172 6.57 -18.84 6.07
N ASN A 173 5.75 -17.86 5.69
CA ASN A 173 4.30 -17.98 5.80
C ASN A 173 3.71 -19.08 4.90
N VAL A 174 4.28 -19.30 3.71
CA VAL A 174 3.81 -20.38 2.81
C VAL A 174 4.23 -21.76 3.32
N VAL A 175 5.45 -21.90 3.86
CA VAL A 175 5.97 -23.18 4.37
C VAL A 175 5.27 -23.60 5.66
N TYR A 176 5.04 -22.66 6.57
CA TYR A 176 4.35 -22.88 7.84
C TYR A 176 2.88 -22.45 7.77
N TYR A 177 2.25 -22.67 6.61
CA TYR A 177 0.84 -22.37 6.44
C TYR A 177 0.00 -23.29 7.34
N GLU A 178 -0.76 -22.68 8.24
CA GLU A 178 -1.77 -23.35 9.06
C GLU A 178 -3.17 -22.90 8.63
N PRO A 179 -4.12 -23.82 8.48
CA PRO A 179 -5.49 -23.47 8.13
C PRO A 179 -6.09 -22.55 9.20
N LEU A 180 -6.93 -21.62 8.76
CA LEU A 180 -7.59 -20.68 9.67
C LEU A 180 -8.49 -21.44 10.64
N VAL A 181 -8.31 -21.22 11.94
CA VAL A 181 -9.16 -21.79 12.99
C VAL A 181 -9.72 -20.66 13.85
N TYR A 182 -11.06 -20.59 13.97
CA TYR A 182 -11.70 -19.65 14.87
C TYR A 182 -11.85 -20.25 16.28
N ASN A 183 -11.39 -19.50 17.27
CA ASN A 183 -11.54 -19.82 18.70
C ASN A 183 -11.09 -21.26 19.06
N ASN A 184 -10.07 -21.77 18.37
CA ASN A 184 -9.52 -23.13 18.52
C ASN A 184 -10.55 -24.28 18.43
N THR A 185 -11.75 -24.01 17.92
CA THR A 185 -12.88 -24.95 17.94
C THR A 185 -13.55 -25.09 16.58
N TYR A 186 -13.59 -24.00 15.80
CA TYR A 186 -14.20 -23.99 14.48
C TYR A 186 -13.12 -23.98 13.39
N VAL A 187 -13.02 -25.08 12.65
CA VAL A 187 -12.19 -25.20 11.46
C VAL A 187 -13.04 -24.85 10.24
N TYR A 188 -12.54 -23.96 9.39
CA TYR A 188 -13.27 -23.57 8.19
C TYR A 188 -13.43 -24.77 7.25
N PRO A 189 -14.59 -24.91 6.58
CA PRO A 189 -14.77 -25.95 5.58
C PRO A 189 -13.87 -25.67 4.36
N TRP A 190 -13.58 -26.72 3.59
CA TRP A 190 -12.71 -26.64 2.40
C TRP A 190 -13.14 -25.56 1.39
N TRP A 191 -14.45 -25.30 1.26
CA TRP A 191 -14.96 -24.26 0.37
C TRP A 191 -14.68 -22.86 0.90
N GLY A 192 -14.64 -22.68 2.23
CA GLY A 192 -14.29 -21.41 2.87
C GLY A 192 -12.82 -21.07 2.66
N GLU A 193 -11.94 -22.07 2.80
CA GLU A 193 -10.52 -21.92 2.44
C GLU A 193 -10.35 -21.60 0.95
N ALA A 194 -11.09 -22.27 0.06
CA ALA A 194 -11.04 -21.98 -1.37
C ALA A 194 -11.48 -20.55 -1.70
N VAL A 195 -12.50 -20.02 -1.02
CA VAL A 195 -12.91 -18.61 -1.13
C VAL A 195 -11.81 -17.68 -0.62
N GLY A 196 -11.20 -17.98 0.52
CA GLY A 196 -10.09 -17.22 1.08
C GLY A 196 -8.90 -17.15 0.11
N TRP A 197 -8.45 -18.29 -0.41
CA TRP A 197 -7.42 -18.34 -1.45
C TRP A 197 -7.84 -17.60 -2.73
N GLY A 198 -9.13 -17.62 -3.08
CA GLY A 198 -9.69 -16.80 -4.15
C GLY A 198 -9.45 -15.31 -3.94
N PHE A 199 -9.70 -14.79 -2.73
CA PHE A 199 -9.40 -13.40 -2.38
C PHE A 199 -7.90 -13.10 -2.46
N ALA A 200 -7.05 -13.96 -1.88
CA ALA A 200 -5.61 -13.76 -1.90
C ALA A 200 -5.04 -13.75 -3.33
N LEU A 201 -5.41 -14.74 -4.15
CA LEU A 201 -4.92 -14.87 -5.52
C LEU A 201 -5.46 -13.77 -6.45
N SER A 202 -6.65 -13.22 -6.17
CA SER A 202 -7.24 -12.16 -6.98
C SER A 202 -6.32 -10.94 -7.07
N SER A 203 -5.71 -10.52 -5.96
CA SER A 203 -4.77 -9.39 -5.93
C SER A 203 -3.38 -9.81 -6.38
N MET A 204 -2.88 -10.97 -5.93
CA MET A 204 -1.52 -11.43 -6.24
C MET A 204 -1.30 -11.67 -7.74
N LEU A 205 -2.34 -12.14 -8.46
CA LEU A 205 -2.25 -12.42 -9.89
C LEU A 205 -2.41 -11.17 -10.77
N CYS A 206 -2.92 -10.05 -10.25
CA CYS A 206 -3.07 -8.82 -11.04
C CYS A 206 -1.75 -8.36 -11.67
N VAL A 207 -0.66 -8.36 -10.90
CA VAL A 207 0.68 -7.93 -11.37
C VAL A 207 1.19 -8.83 -12.52
N PRO A 208 1.33 -10.17 -12.35
CA PRO A 208 1.84 -11.02 -13.42
C PRO A 208 0.88 -11.12 -14.61
N LEU A 209 -0.44 -11.10 -14.40
CA LEU A 209 -1.40 -11.14 -15.50
C LEU A 209 -1.36 -9.86 -16.33
N HIS A 210 -1.20 -8.70 -15.69
CA HIS A 210 -1.05 -7.43 -16.40
C HIS A 210 0.24 -7.42 -17.23
N LEU A 211 1.35 -7.84 -16.65
CA LEU A 211 2.63 -7.98 -17.35
C LEU A 211 2.51 -8.91 -18.57
N LEU A 212 1.90 -10.08 -18.39
CA LEU A 212 1.67 -11.05 -19.47
C LEU A 212 0.78 -10.46 -20.57
N GLY A 213 -0.31 -9.78 -20.19
CA GLY A 213 -1.21 -9.11 -21.12
C GLY A 213 -0.51 -8.05 -21.97
N CYS A 214 0.33 -7.23 -21.36
CA CYS A 214 1.15 -6.23 -22.05
C CYS A 214 2.17 -6.88 -23.00
N LEU A 215 2.85 -7.94 -22.56
CA LEU A 215 3.81 -8.68 -23.39
C LEU A 215 3.14 -9.36 -24.59
N LEU A 216 1.92 -9.88 -24.44
CA LEU A 216 1.18 -10.54 -25.52
C LEU A 216 0.64 -9.53 -26.55
N ARG A 217 0.24 -8.33 -26.12
CA ARG A 217 -0.28 -7.27 -27.00
C ARG A 217 0.81 -6.49 -27.73
N ALA A 218 2.00 -6.36 -27.14
CA ALA A 218 3.11 -5.67 -27.79
C ALA A 218 3.56 -6.41 -29.06
N LYS A 219 3.84 -5.65 -30.13
CA LYS A 219 4.33 -6.19 -31.41
C LYS A 219 5.86 -6.25 -31.38
N GLY A 220 6.45 -7.24 -32.07
CA GLY A 220 7.91 -7.40 -32.17
C GLY A 220 8.43 -8.69 -31.52
N THR A 221 9.75 -8.81 -31.40
CA THR A 221 10.44 -9.90 -30.71
C THR A 221 10.35 -9.75 -29.19
N VAL A 222 10.54 -10.82 -28.41
CA VAL A 222 10.41 -10.78 -26.94
C VAL A 222 11.36 -9.74 -26.31
N ALA A 223 12.58 -9.61 -26.83
CA ALA A 223 13.56 -8.64 -26.34
C ALA A 223 13.13 -7.19 -26.61
N GLU A 224 12.63 -6.90 -27.82
CA GLU A 224 12.13 -5.56 -28.19
C GLU A 224 10.88 -5.19 -27.37
N ARG A 225 9.98 -6.15 -27.14
CA ARG A 225 8.79 -5.93 -26.30
C ARG A 225 9.19 -5.59 -24.86
N TRP A 226 10.13 -6.33 -24.29
CA TRP A 226 10.62 -6.06 -22.95
C TRP A 226 11.29 -4.68 -22.84
N GLN A 227 12.16 -4.34 -23.78
CA GLN A 227 12.79 -3.02 -23.82
C GLN A 227 11.75 -1.90 -23.96
N HIS A 228 10.76 -2.06 -24.83
CA HIS A 228 9.70 -1.07 -24.99
C HIS A 228 8.83 -0.92 -23.74
N LEU A 229 8.48 -2.02 -23.06
CA LEU A 229 7.63 -1.99 -21.86
C LEU A 229 8.35 -1.46 -20.62
N THR A 230 9.67 -1.60 -20.55
CA THR A 230 10.49 -1.12 -19.43
C THR A 230 10.98 0.32 -19.60
N GLN A 231 10.69 0.95 -20.75
CA GLN A 231 11.02 2.36 -20.97
C GLN A 231 10.01 3.27 -20.26
N PRO A 232 10.45 4.12 -19.32
CA PRO A 232 9.56 5.07 -18.67
C PRO A 232 9.07 6.13 -19.66
N ILE A 233 7.80 6.49 -19.54
CA ILE A 233 7.19 7.56 -20.34
C ILE A 233 7.52 8.90 -19.68
N TRP A 234 8.19 9.79 -20.41
CA TRP A 234 8.52 11.12 -19.92
C TRP A 234 7.46 12.12 -20.38
N GLY A 235 6.70 12.68 -19.44
CA GLY A 235 5.85 13.84 -19.69
C GLY A 235 6.66 15.15 -19.82
N LEU A 236 6.04 16.19 -20.39
CA LEU A 236 6.64 17.51 -20.59
C LEU A 236 7.23 18.10 -19.30
N HIS A 237 6.50 17.99 -18.19
CA HIS A 237 6.96 18.48 -16.89
C HIS A 237 8.25 17.79 -16.39
N HIS A 238 8.44 16.50 -16.70
CA HIS A 238 9.68 15.81 -16.32
C HIS A 238 10.89 16.29 -17.14
N LEU A 239 10.65 16.78 -18.36
CA LEU A 239 11.69 17.32 -19.22
C LEU A 239 12.09 18.74 -18.80
N GLU A 240 11.15 19.56 -18.30
CA GLU A 240 11.43 20.91 -17.77
C GLU A 240 12.44 20.85 -16.61
N TYR A 241 12.22 19.97 -15.64
CA TYR A 241 13.15 19.79 -14.51
C TYR A 241 14.52 19.24 -14.94
N ARG A 242 14.56 18.30 -15.90
CA ARG A 242 15.84 17.78 -16.41
C ARG A 242 16.61 18.80 -17.23
N ALA A 243 15.93 19.58 -18.07
CA ALA A 243 16.53 20.63 -18.88
C ALA A 243 17.21 21.67 -17.99
N GLN A 244 16.53 22.08 -16.92
CA GLN A 244 17.06 23.01 -15.94
C GLN A 244 18.31 22.46 -15.22
N ASP A 245 18.34 21.16 -14.88
CA ASP A 245 19.53 20.53 -14.26
C ASP A 245 20.70 20.39 -15.27
N SER A 246 20.43 20.14 -16.55
CA SER A 246 21.46 20.12 -17.60
C SER A 246 22.01 21.51 -17.91
N ASP A 247 21.19 22.56 -17.90
CA ASP A 247 21.65 23.94 -18.09
C ASP A 247 22.49 24.41 -16.89
N VAL A 248 22.07 24.08 -15.66
CA VAL A 248 22.85 24.34 -14.44
C VAL A 248 24.18 23.57 -14.46
N ARG A 249 24.18 22.29 -14.85
CA ARG A 249 25.42 21.51 -15.01
C ARG A 249 26.32 22.09 -16.09
N GLY A 250 25.75 22.49 -17.24
CA GLY A 250 26.47 23.15 -18.34
C GLY A 250 27.15 24.43 -17.89
N LEU A 251 26.45 25.26 -17.11
CA LEU A 251 26.99 26.47 -16.47
C LEU A 251 28.10 26.17 -15.46
N THR A 252 27.98 25.12 -14.64
CA THR A 252 29.04 24.72 -13.70
C THR A 252 30.28 24.13 -14.39
N THR A 253 30.13 23.46 -15.54
CA THR A 253 31.29 22.97 -16.32
C THR A 253 32.02 24.09 -17.08
N LEU A 254 31.38 25.23 -17.27
CA LEU A 254 31.94 26.40 -17.97
C LEU A 254 32.63 27.41 -17.03
N THR A 255 32.76 27.12 -15.73
CA THR A 255 33.41 28.05 -14.79
C THR A 255 34.67 27.45 -14.15
N PRO A 256 35.84 28.02 -14.49
CA PRO A 256 36.72 28.56 -13.47
C PRO A 256 36.80 30.08 -13.69
N VAL A 257 36.28 30.85 -12.71
CA VAL A 257 36.52 32.30 -12.53
C VAL A 257 36.10 33.21 -13.70
N SER A 258 35.01 33.97 -13.51
CA SER A 258 34.94 35.44 -13.74
C SER A 258 33.48 35.89 -13.77
N GLU A 259 33.22 36.98 -13.07
CA GLU A 259 31.97 37.73 -13.05
C GLU A 259 31.51 38.23 -14.43
N SER A 260 30.22 38.60 -14.46
CA SER A 260 29.52 39.42 -15.46
C SER A 260 29.03 38.71 -16.72
N SER A 261 27.71 38.49 -16.81
CA SER A 261 26.81 39.38 -17.59
C SER A 261 25.35 38.92 -17.53
N LYS A 262 24.48 39.93 -17.63
CA LYS A 262 23.02 39.92 -17.50
C LYS A 262 22.29 39.32 -18.73
N VAL A 263 21.13 38.72 -18.43
CA VAL A 263 19.84 38.77 -19.18
C VAL A 263 19.75 37.96 -20.49
N VAL A 264 18.67 37.18 -20.65
CA VAL A 264 17.67 37.29 -21.73
C VAL A 264 16.42 36.44 -21.40
N VAL A 265 15.28 37.12 -21.59
CA VAL A 265 13.85 36.78 -21.53
C VAL A 265 13.47 35.54 -22.36
N VAL A 266 12.47 34.77 -21.91
CA VAL A 266 11.56 34.05 -22.83
C VAL A 266 10.11 34.28 -22.41
N GLU A 267 9.39 34.92 -23.33
CA GLU A 267 7.94 35.15 -23.35
C GLU A 267 7.14 33.85 -23.52
N SER A 268 5.90 33.95 -23.06
CA SER A 268 4.75 33.10 -23.34
C SER A 268 4.64 32.61 -24.78
N VAL A 269 4.19 31.36 -24.96
CA VAL A 269 3.23 31.02 -26.02
C VAL A 269 2.17 30.06 -25.46
N MET A 270 0.94 30.41 -25.83
CA MET A 270 -0.36 29.74 -25.70
C MET A 270 -0.35 28.22 -25.89
#